data_AF-A0A9X3INT3-F1
#
_entry.id   AF-A0A9X3INT3-F1
#
_cell.length_a   1.000
_cell.length_b   1.000
_cell.length_c   1.000
_cell.angle_alpha   90.00
_cell.angle_beta   90.00
_cell.angle_gamma   90.00
#
_symmetry.space_group_name_H-M   'P 1'
#
loop_
_entity.id
_entity.type
_entity.pdbx_description
1 polymer ?
#
loop_
_entity_poly.entity_id
_entity_poly.type
_entity_poly.pdbx_seq_one_letter_code
_entity_poly.pdbx_strand_id
1 'polypeptide(L)' 'MSKLNRAWHEAHPMPPNPTLDQRIAWHLDHSAHCGCRPIPRLILEELARRGIEPPAPAA' A
#
# COMPACT_ATOMS: atom_id res chain seq x y z
N MET A 1 13.74 10.33 1.37
CA MET A 1 13.56 10.38 -0.09
C MET A 1 12.69 9.20 -0.48
N SER A 2 11.55 9.43 -1.11
CA SER A 2 10.65 8.35 -1.55
C SER A 2 11.26 7.58 -2.72
N LYS A 3 11.84 6.41 -2.46
CA LYS A 3 12.48 5.58 -3.48
C LYS A 3 11.46 4.62 -4.11
N LEU A 4 11.37 4.66 -5.44
CA LEU A 4 10.58 3.70 -6.22
C LEU A 4 11.29 2.35 -6.30
N ASN A 5 10.62 1.30 -5.84
CA ASN A 5 11.03 -0.08 -6.10
C ASN A 5 10.35 -0.59 -7.39
N ARG A 6 11.02 -0.39 -8.53
CA ARG A 6 10.46 -0.74 -9.85
C ARG A 6 10.13 -2.24 -9.97
N ALA A 7 11.03 -3.11 -9.49
CA ALA A 7 10.84 -4.56 -9.56
C ALA A 7 9.57 -5.01 -8.81
N TRP A 8 9.28 -4.39 -7.66
CA TRP A 8 8.07 -4.69 -6.91
C TRP A 8 6.80 -4.26 -7.67
N HIS A 9 6.79 -3.07 -8.28
CA HIS A 9 5.64 -2.61 -9.07
C HIS A 9 5.37 -3.45 -10.32
N GLU A 10 6.42 -3.95 -10.97
CA GLU A 10 6.31 -4.83 -12.14
C GLU A 10 5.73 -6.20 -11.76
N ALA A 11 6.11 -6.74 -10.60
CA ALA A 11 5.60 -8.01 -10.09
C ALA A 11 4.21 -7.91 -9.42
N HIS A 12 3.89 -6.75 -8.83
CA HIS A 12 2.65 -6.51 -8.09
C HIS A 12 1.92 -5.28 -8.65
N PRO A 13 1.45 -5.31 -9.91
CA PRO A 13 0.62 -4.23 -10.44
C PRO A 13 -0.71 -4.19 -9.68
N MET A 14 -1.23 -2.98 -9.46
CA MET A 14 -2.58 -2.84 -8.92
C MET A 14 -3.60 -3.36 -9.94
N PRO A 15 -4.57 -4.20 -9.54
CA PRO A 15 -5.64 -4.62 -10.43
C PRO A 15 -6.41 -3.41 -11.00
N PRO A 16 -6.95 -3.48 -12.23
CA PRO A 16 -7.62 -2.34 -12.87
C PRO A 16 -8.90 -1.90 -12.13
N ASN A 17 -9.62 -2.84 -11.52
CA ASN A 17 -10.82 -2.58 -10.72
C ASN A 17 -10.72 -3.35 -9.39
N PRO A 18 -9.84 -2.92 -8.47
CA PRO A 18 -9.60 -3.66 -7.24
C PRO A 18 -10.79 -3.50 -6.31
N THR A 19 -11.18 -4.57 -5.63
CA THR A 19 -12.07 -4.44 -4.46
C THR A 19 -11.37 -3.62 -3.37
N LEU A 20 -12.14 -3.14 -2.39
CA LEU A 20 -11.57 -2.41 -1.26
C LEU A 20 -10.50 -3.24 -0.54
N ASP A 21 -10.74 -4.53 -0.33
CA ASP A 21 -9.79 -5.43 0.33
C ASP A 21 -8.52 -5.65 -0.49
N GLN A 22 -8.64 -5.85 -1.81
CA GLN A 22 -7.48 -5.96 -2.69
C GLN A 22 -6.66 -4.67 -2.69
N ARG A 23 -7.34 -3.52 -2.70
CA ARG A 23 -6.68 -2.22 -2.63
C ARG A 23 -5.95 -2.03 -1.30
N ILE A 24 -6.56 -2.41 -0.18
CA ILE A 24 -5.91 -2.34 1.14
C ILE A 24 -4.68 -3.24 1.17
N ALA A 25 -4.84 -4.52 0.81
CA ALA A 25 -3.75 -5.49 0.82
C ALA A 25 -2.55 -5.02 -0.03
N TRP A 26 -2.83 -4.51 -1.22
CA TRP A 26 -1.80 -3.95 -2.10
C TRP A 26 -1.05 -2.77 -1.45
N HIS A 27 -1.75 -1.85 -0.76
CA HIS A 27 -1.09 -0.70 -0.14
C HIS A 27 -0.29 -1.06 1.10
N LEU A 28 -0.72 -2.07 1.86
CA LEU A 28 0.06 -2.60 2.98
C LEU A 28 1.39 -3.20 2.49
N ASP A 29 1.32 -4.03 1.46
CA ASP A 29 2.51 -4.66 0.85
C ASP A 29 3.42 -3.62 0.18
N HIS A 30 2.82 -2.70 -0.59
CA HIS A 30 3.52 -1.56 -1.18
C HIS A 30 4.30 -0.77 -0.13
N SER A 31 3.66 -0.41 0.98
CA SER A 31 4.30 0.38 2.04
C SER A 31 5.50 -0.33 2.67
N ALA A 32 5.46 -1.66 2.76
CA ALA A 32 6.56 -2.49 3.28
C ALA A 32 7.73 -2.65 2.29
N HIS A 33 7.49 -2.55 0.98
CA HIS A 33 8.49 -2.84 -0.07
C HIS A 33 8.92 -1.61 -0.90
N CYS A 34 8.14 -0.53 -0.87
CA CYS A 34 8.28 0.64 -1.72
C CYS A 34 7.79 1.92 -1.01
N GLY A 35 8.72 2.83 -0.68
CA GLY A 35 8.41 4.12 -0.07
C GLY A 35 8.01 5.21 -1.07
N CYS A 36 7.65 4.86 -2.32
CA CYS A 36 7.47 5.86 -3.39
C CYS A 36 6.28 6.79 -3.16
N ARG A 37 5.25 6.30 -2.45
CA ARG A 37 4.06 7.05 -2.06
C ARG A 37 3.52 6.57 -0.71
N PRO A 38 2.99 7.46 0.13
CA PRO A 38 2.30 7.07 1.36
C PRO A 38 0.97 6.37 1.06
N ILE A 39 0.46 5.62 2.05
CA ILE A 39 -0.88 5.00 1.97
C ILE A 39 -1.95 6.12 1.88
N PRO A 40 -2.90 6.05 0.94
CA PRO A 40 -3.97 7.05 0.81
C PRO A 40 -4.83 7.16 2.06
N ARG A 41 -5.31 8.39 2.37
CA ARG A 41 -6.16 8.68 3.55
C ARG A 41 -7.34 7.72 3.70
N LEU A 42 -8.11 7.47 2.64
CA LEU A 42 -9.28 6.59 2.69
C LEU A 42 -8.93 5.14 3.07
N ILE A 43 -7.73 4.68 2.71
CA ILE A 43 -7.23 3.34 3.09
C ILE A 43 -6.78 3.34 4.55
N LEU A 44 -6.12 4.40 5.02
CA LEU A 44 -5.77 4.56 6.44
C LEU A 44 -7.01 4.62 7.34
N GLU A 45 -8.06 5.35 6.93
CA GLU A 45 -9.33 5.40 7.66
C GLU A 45 -10.00 4.03 7.74
N GLU A 46 -9.97 3.28 6.63
CA GLU A 46 -10.52 1.93 6.59
C GLU A 46 -9.70 0.93 7.44
N LEU A 47 -8.38 1.05 7.44
CA LEU A 47 -7.50 0.28 8.32
C LEU A 47 -7.79 0.58 9.79
N ALA A 48 -7.94 1.86 10.16
CA ALA A 48 -8.31 2.27 11.50
C ALA A 48 -9.68 1.74 11.92
N ARG A 49 -10.68 1.78 11.01
CA ARG A 49 -12.02 1.19 11.23
C ARG A 49 -11.95 -0.32 11.50
N ARG A 50 -10.99 -1.00 10.88
CA ARG A 50 -10.73 -2.44 11.05
C ARG A 50 -9.82 -2.76 12.25
N GLY A 51 -9.25 -1.77 12.92
CA GLY A 51 -8.27 -1.97 13.99
C GLY A 51 -6.94 -2.55 13.51
N ILE A 52 -6.57 -2.30 12.25
CA ILE A 52 -5.32 -2.78 11.65
C ILE A 52 -4.32 -1.63 11.62
N GLU A 53 -3.13 -1.85 12.19
CA GLU A 53 -2.04 -0.89 12.12
C GLU A 53 -1.27 -1.04 10.79
N PRO A 54 -1.06 0.05 10.03
CA PRO A 54 -0.28 -0.01 8.80
C PRO A 54 1.20 -0.27 9.11
N PRO A 55 1.93 -0.99 8.24
CA PRO A 55 3.36 -1.20 8.41
C PRO A 55 4.11 0.12 8.30
N ALA A 56 5.22 0.24 9.04
CA ALA A 56 6.12 1.37 8.91
C ALA A 56 6.56 1.52 7.45
N PRO A 57 6.58 2.75 6.90
CA PRO A 57 6.99 2.95 5.52
C PRO A 57 8.43 2.47 5.33
N ALA A 58 8.68 1.72 4.26
CA ALA A 58 10.03 1.32 3.87
C ALA A 58 10.94 2.55 3.76
N ALA A 59 12.08 2.50 4.46
CA ALA A 59 13.07 3.58 4.56
C ALA A 59 13.83 3.86 3.24
#